data_AF-A0A183EBF2-F1
#
_entry.id   AF-A0A183EBF2-F1
#
_cell.length_a   1.000
_cell.length_b   1.000
_cell.length_c   1.000
_cell.angle_alpha   90.00
_cell.angle_beta   90.00
_cell.angle_gamma   90.00
#
_symmetry.space_group_name_H-M   'P 1'
#
loop_
_entity.id
_entity.type
_entity.pdbx_description
1 polymer ?
#
loop_
_entity_poly.entity_id
_entity_poly.type
_entity_poly.pdbx_seq_one_letter_code
_entity_poly.pdbx_strand_id
1 'polypeptide(L)'
;MAPKLPPAEQRETVFVKTNIYPLEVENRIVYRYDVRIYVSRAGTSKERPVDLCKGERDDAEVTLRHRKCMLLLRRALQLYRVLSESGAYLYDLSSTLFTNEPLAKELLLRLKIPVEKLTPELEDLIRVAMRVLK
;
A
#
# COMPACT_ATOMS: atom_id res chain seq x y z
N MET A 1 37.45 -55.38 9.10
CA MET A 1 36.83 -54.05 8.90
C MET A 1 37.72 -53.01 9.55
N ALA A 2 38.01 -51.91 8.86
CA ALA A 2 38.83 -50.83 9.44
C ALA A 2 38.04 -50.09 10.54
N PRO A 3 38.70 -49.68 11.64
CA PRO A 3 38.03 -48.98 12.74
C PRO A 3 37.55 -47.59 12.30
N LYS A 4 36.40 -47.17 12.84
CA LYS A 4 35.77 -45.88 12.51
C LYS A 4 36.63 -44.73 13.02
N LEU A 5 36.99 -43.81 12.13
CA LEU A 5 37.77 -42.61 12.48
C LEU A 5 36.93 -41.64 13.33
N PRO A 6 37.58 -40.87 14.23
CA PRO A 6 36.91 -39.82 14.99
C PRO A 6 36.36 -38.73 14.05
N PRO A 7 35.32 -37.99 14.46
CA PRO A 7 34.77 -36.88 13.67
C PRO A 7 35.85 -35.86 13.35
N ALA A 8 35.89 -35.37 12.10
CA ALA A 8 36.84 -34.35 11.70
C ALA A 8 36.53 -33.03 12.44
N GLU A 9 37.49 -32.50 13.18
CA GLU A 9 37.41 -31.18 13.80
C GLU A 9 37.75 -30.10 12.76
N GLN A 10 36.88 -29.89 11.77
CA GLN A 10 37.09 -28.85 10.77
C GLN A 10 36.61 -27.51 11.33
N ARG A 11 37.49 -26.78 12.01
CA ARG A 11 37.29 -25.39 12.47
C ARG A 11 37.96 -24.38 11.54
N GLU A 12 37.71 -24.50 10.24
CA GLU A 12 38.19 -23.50 9.28
C GLU A 12 37.23 -22.32 9.23
N THR A 13 37.70 -21.16 9.67
CA THR A 13 36.98 -19.90 9.47
C THR A 13 37.07 -19.52 7.99
N VAL A 14 35.91 -19.36 7.35
CA VAL A 14 35.81 -18.95 5.96
C VAL A 14 35.11 -17.60 5.85
N PHE A 15 35.57 -16.77 4.91
CA PHE A 15 34.90 -15.51 4.58
C PHE A 15 33.78 -15.77 3.57
N VAL A 16 32.55 -15.40 3.91
CA VAL A 16 31.37 -15.57 3.06
C VAL A 16 30.85 -14.21 2.64
N LYS A 17 30.58 -14.05 1.34
CA LYS A 17 29.83 -12.90 0.81
C LYS A 17 28.35 -13.25 0.72
N THR A 18 27.51 -12.42 1.32
CA THR A 18 26.04 -12.61 1.31
C THR A 18 25.37 -11.53 0.48
N ASN A 19 24.08 -11.70 0.23
CA ASN A 19 23.19 -10.69 -0.35
C ASN A 19 22.52 -9.81 0.73
N ILE A 20 23.10 -9.76 1.94
CA ILE A 20 22.62 -8.93 3.05
C ILE A 20 23.39 -7.62 3.03
N TYR A 21 22.65 -6.52 2.91
CA TYR A 21 23.22 -5.18 2.92
C TYR A 21 22.84 -4.49 4.24
N PRO A 22 23.81 -3.95 5.00
CA PRO A 22 23.50 -3.19 6.20
C PRO A 22 22.73 -1.93 5.80
N LEU A 23 21.61 -1.68 6.49
CA LEU A 23 20.80 -0.48 6.29
C LEU A 23 21.05 0.47 7.47
N GLU A 24 21.59 1.64 7.18
CA GLU A 24 21.68 2.72 8.16
C GLU A 24 20.36 3.50 8.16
N VAL A 25 19.69 3.54 9.29
CA VAL A 25 18.41 4.22 9.46
C VAL A 25 18.60 5.38 10.43
N GLU A 26 18.30 6.59 9.97
CA GLU A 26 18.30 7.77 10.83
C GLU A 26 17.04 7.79 11.71
N ASN A 27 17.19 8.29 12.94
CA ASN A 27 16.05 8.53 13.81
C ASN A 27 15.27 9.75 13.28
N ARG A 28 14.09 9.50 12.73
CA ARG A 28 13.20 10.53 12.19
C ARG A 28 11.77 10.24 12.62
N ILE A 29 11.01 11.31 12.90
CA ILE A 29 9.57 11.19 13.17
C ILE A 29 8.88 10.78 11.87
N VAL A 30 8.03 9.77 11.96
CA VAL A 30 7.15 9.31 10.88
C VAL A 30 5.72 9.31 11.36
N TYR A 31 4.79 9.67 10.49
CA TYR A 31 3.37 9.76 10.82
C TYR A 31 2.63 8.59 10.20
N ARG A 32 1.89 7.84 11.02
CA ARG A 32 1.10 6.68 10.58
C ARG A 32 -0.38 7.03 10.57
N TYR A 33 -1.06 6.69 9.48
CA TYR A 33 -2.49 6.90 9.30
C TYR A 33 -3.17 5.61 8.86
N ASP A 34 -4.36 5.36 9.41
CA ASP A 34 -5.24 4.32 8.89
C ASP A 34 -6.03 4.89 7.70
N VAL A 35 -5.97 4.18 6.58
CA VAL A 35 -6.60 4.55 5.31
C VAL A 35 -7.65 3.51 4.96
N ARG A 36 -8.82 3.98 4.53
CA ARG A 36 -9.84 3.13 3.93
C ARG A 36 -10.36 3.77 2.66
N ILE A 37 -10.47 2.97 1.62
CA ILE A 37 -10.89 3.43 0.30
C ILE A 37 -12.23 2.81 -0.01
N TYR A 38 -13.21 3.66 -0.29
CA TYR A 38 -14.58 3.25 -0.58
C TYR A 38 -15.01 3.77 -1.94
N VAL A 39 -15.84 2.99 -2.62
CA VAL A 39 -16.63 3.47 -3.75
C VAL A 39 -18.11 3.53 -3.35
N SER A 40 -18.77 4.61 -3.73
CA SER A 40 -20.18 4.85 -3.46
C SER A 40 -20.79 5.69 -4.58
N ARG A 41 -22.08 5.53 -4.83
CA ARG A 41 -22.82 6.38 -5.75
C ARG A 41 -23.09 7.75 -5.13
N ALA A 42 -23.01 8.80 -5.94
CA ALA A 42 -23.42 10.13 -5.53
C ALA A 42 -24.95 10.26 -5.55
N GLY A 43 -25.53 10.89 -4.51
CA GLY A 43 -26.93 11.31 -4.51
C GLY A 43 -27.97 10.30 -4.02
N THR A 44 -27.59 9.10 -3.57
CA THR A 44 -28.52 8.14 -2.97
C THR A 44 -28.19 7.90 -1.50
N SER A 45 -29.13 8.19 -0.59
CA SER A 45 -28.95 8.02 0.87
C SER A 45 -28.98 6.56 1.34
N LYS A 46 -29.14 5.59 0.42
CA LYS A 46 -29.45 4.19 0.74
C LYS A 46 -28.40 3.16 0.28
N GLU A 47 -27.35 3.54 -0.45
CA GLU A 47 -26.37 2.57 -0.93
C GLU A 47 -25.19 2.41 0.04
N ARG A 48 -24.87 1.15 0.39
CA ARG A 48 -23.74 0.81 1.25
C ARG A 48 -22.44 1.04 0.47
N PRO A 49 -21.49 1.85 0.97
CA PRO A 49 -20.20 2.00 0.33
C PRO A 49 -19.48 0.65 0.24
N VAL A 50 -18.92 0.34 -0.91
CA VAL A 50 -18.12 -0.87 -1.12
C VAL A 50 -16.68 -0.57 -0.72
N ASP A 51 -16.17 -1.33 0.24
CA ASP A 51 -14.78 -1.26 0.70
C ASP A 51 -13.86 -1.87 -0.37
N LEU A 52 -13.04 -1.03 -1.00
CA LEU A 52 -12.13 -1.46 -2.05
C LEU A 52 -10.88 -2.15 -1.51
N CYS A 53 -10.59 -2.01 -0.22
CA CYS A 53 -9.45 -2.64 0.45
C CYS A 53 -9.76 -4.10 0.84
N LYS A 54 -11.01 -4.56 0.69
CA LYS A 54 -11.46 -5.93 0.97
C LYS A 54 -11.87 -6.66 -0.30
N GLY A 55 -11.86 -7.98 -0.25
CA GLY A 55 -12.26 -8.84 -1.37
C GLY A 55 -11.74 -10.25 -1.21
N GLU A 56 -11.80 -11.01 -2.30
CA GLU A 56 -11.30 -12.38 -2.35
C GLU A 56 -9.80 -12.43 -2.06
N ARG A 57 -9.37 -13.59 -1.55
CA ARG A 57 -7.97 -13.85 -1.17
C ARG A 57 -7.16 -14.53 -2.26
N ASP A 58 -7.75 -14.68 -3.45
CA ASP A 58 -7.02 -15.15 -4.62
C ASP A 58 -5.87 -14.18 -4.97
N ASP A 59 -4.71 -14.72 -5.35
CA ASP A 59 -3.49 -13.93 -5.55
C ASP A 59 -3.63 -12.90 -6.68
N ALA A 60 -4.37 -13.25 -7.75
CA ALA A 60 -4.62 -12.34 -8.85
C ALA A 60 -5.53 -11.18 -8.41
N GLU A 61 -6.59 -11.49 -7.65
CA GLU A 61 -7.51 -10.51 -7.08
C GLU A 61 -6.84 -9.61 -6.03
N VAL A 62 -5.93 -10.15 -5.22
CA VAL A 62 -5.11 -9.39 -4.27
C VAL A 62 -4.23 -8.38 -5.01
N THR A 63 -3.57 -8.82 -6.08
CA THR A 63 -2.69 -7.96 -6.89
C THR A 63 -3.47 -6.82 -7.55
N LEU A 64 -4.62 -7.12 -8.16
CA LEU A 64 -5.51 -6.12 -8.74
C LEU A 64 -6.02 -5.12 -7.70
N ARG A 65 -6.41 -5.62 -6.51
CA ARG A 65 -6.85 -4.80 -5.39
C ARG A 65 -5.76 -3.84 -4.91
N HIS A 66 -4.54 -4.33 -4.71
CA HIS A 66 -3.39 -3.52 -4.32
C HIS A 66 -3.10 -2.42 -5.35
N ARG A 67 -3.07 -2.78 -6.65
CA ARG A 67 -2.87 -1.82 -7.74
C ARG A 67 -3.93 -0.71 -7.73
N LYS A 68 -5.21 -1.10 -7.62
CA LYS A 68 -6.34 -0.17 -7.56
C LYS A 68 -6.23 0.78 -6.35
N CYS A 69 -5.96 0.25 -5.16
CA CYS A 69 -5.84 1.07 -3.94
C CYS A 69 -4.66 2.04 -4.02
N MET A 70 -3.50 1.57 -4.52
CA MET A 70 -2.32 2.40 -4.72
C MET A 70 -2.58 3.55 -5.70
N LEU A 71 -3.20 3.27 -6.85
CA LEU A 71 -3.50 4.29 -7.84
C LEU A 71 -4.53 5.31 -7.33
N LEU A 72 -5.56 4.87 -6.60
CA LEU A 72 -6.56 5.76 -6.01
C LEU A 72 -5.93 6.67 -4.95
N LEU A 73 -5.11 6.11 -4.05
CA LEU A 73 -4.43 6.89 -3.03
C LEU A 73 -3.47 7.91 -3.67
N ARG A 74 -2.65 7.47 -4.63
CA ARG A 74 -1.76 8.36 -5.38
C ARG A 74 -2.55 9.49 -6.04
N ARG A 75 -3.69 9.18 -6.67
CA ARG A 75 -4.54 10.17 -7.32
C ARG A 75 -5.14 11.16 -6.31
N ALA A 76 -5.57 10.70 -5.14
CA ALA A 76 -6.06 11.55 -4.07
C ALA A 76 -4.97 12.52 -3.58
N LEU A 77 -3.77 12.01 -3.26
CA LEU A 77 -2.66 12.83 -2.78
C LEU A 77 -2.28 13.93 -3.79
N GLN A 78 -2.30 13.60 -5.09
CA GLN A 78 -2.03 14.56 -6.16
C GLN A 78 -3.13 15.62 -6.33
N LEU A 79 -4.41 15.21 -6.35
CA LEU A 79 -5.53 16.13 -6.56
C LEU A 79 -5.66 17.14 -5.42
N TYR A 80 -5.42 16.68 -4.19
CA TYR A 80 -5.62 17.48 -2.99
C TYR A 80 -4.35 18.13 -2.47
N ARG A 81 -3.19 17.89 -3.11
CA ARG A 81 -1.87 18.40 -2.68
C ARG A 81 -1.65 18.17 -1.18
N VAL A 82 -1.92 16.94 -0.75
CA VAL A 82 -1.94 16.52 0.66
C VAL A 82 -0.55 16.64 1.32
N LEU A 83 0.49 16.54 0.51
CA LEU A 83 1.89 16.63 0.89
C LEU A 83 2.53 17.84 0.21
N SER A 84 3.55 18.39 0.86
CA SER A 84 4.47 19.38 0.32
C SER A 84 5.31 18.80 -0.81
N GLU A 85 6.09 19.66 -1.49
CA GLU A 85 6.98 19.22 -2.58
C GLU A 85 8.08 18.26 -2.11
N SER A 86 8.51 18.33 -0.84
CA SER A 86 9.47 17.42 -0.23
C SER A 86 8.81 16.26 0.53
N GLY A 87 7.47 16.21 0.52
CA GLY A 87 6.70 15.18 1.18
C GLY A 87 6.87 13.83 0.50
N ALA A 88 7.15 12.82 1.32
CA ALA A 88 7.27 11.43 0.92
C ALA A 88 6.24 10.60 1.67
N TYR A 89 5.73 9.56 0.99
CA TYR A 89 4.81 8.62 1.61
C TYR A 89 5.11 7.19 1.23
N LEU A 90 4.71 6.28 2.12
CA LEU A 90 4.71 4.85 1.90
C LEU A 90 3.32 4.32 2.23
N TYR A 91 2.73 3.60 1.29
CA TYR A 91 1.44 2.93 1.48
C TYR A 91 1.64 1.43 1.46
N ASP A 92 1.13 0.72 2.46
CA ASP A 92 1.22 -0.75 2.58
C ASP A 92 0.35 -1.51 1.56
N LEU A 93 -0.27 -0.80 0.61
CA LEU A 93 -1.19 -1.32 -0.40
C LEU A 93 -2.51 -1.87 0.16
N SER A 94 -2.78 -1.66 1.45
CA SER A 94 -3.94 -2.18 2.15
C SER A 94 -4.66 -1.10 2.93
N SER A 95 -4.11 -0.66 4.07
CA SER A 95 -4.82 0.19 5.02
C SER A 95 -3.93 1.12 5.83
N THR A 96 -2.62 1.14 5.60
CA THR A 96 -1.69 1.97 6.37
C THR A 96 -0.88 2.88 5.46
N LEU A 97 -0.96 4.17 5.72
CA LEU A 97 -0.13 5.20 5.10
C LEU A 97 0.88 5.73 6.12
N PHE A 98 2.13 5.83 5.69
CA PHE A 98 3.20 6.50 6.40
C PHE A 98 3.63 7.75 5.63
N THR A 99 3.92 8.84 6.33
CA THR A 99 4.47 10.05 5.73
C THR A 99 5.63 10.60 6.56
N ASN A 100 6.55 11.30 5.91
CA ASN A 100 7.68 11.98 6.55
C ASN A 100 7.29 13.33 7.19
N GLU A 101 6.09 13.82 6.92
CA GLU A 101 5.55 15.08 7.44
C GLU A 101 4.07 14.91 7.84
N PRO A 102 3.54 15.73 8.76
CA PRO A 102 2.14 15.61 9.16
C PRO A 102 1.21 16.03 8.01
N LEU A 103 0.13 15.29 7.82
CA LEU A 103 -0.92 15.67 6.87
C LEU A 103 -1.74 16.84 7.44
N ALA A 104 -2.12 17.79 6.57
CA ALA A 104 -2.94 18.92 6.96
C ALA A 104 -4.28 18.44 7.55
N LYS A 105 -4.59 18.84 8.79
CA LYS A 105 -5.73 18.32 9.58
C LYS A 105 -7.09 18.50 8.90
N GLU A 106 -7.23 19.54 8.08
CA GLU A 106 -8.44 19.86 7.32
C GLU A 106 -8.74 18.82 6.22
N LEU A 107 -7.71 18.15 5.70
CA LEU A 107 -7.81 17.13 4.65
C LEU A 107 -7.99 15.70 5.21
N LEU A 108 -7.82 15.51 6.52
CA LEU A 108 -7.80 14.19 7.16
C LEU A 108 -9.16 13.49 7.24
N LEU A 109 -10.28 14.19 7.03
CA LEU A 109 -11.59 13.62 7.34
C LEU A 109 -12.17 12.76 6.21
N ARG A 110 -12.02 13.16 4.94
CA ARG A 110 -12.49 12.38 3.78
C ARG A 110 -12.08 13.04 2.46
N LEU A 111 -11.20 12.39 1.69
CA LEU A 111 -10.91 12.81 0.31
C LEU A 111 -11.91 12.15 -0.64
N LYS A 112 -12.49 12.91 -1.57
CA LYS A 112 -13.43 12.40 -2.58
C LYS A 112 -12.83 12.53 -3.96
N ILE A 113 -12.75 11.44 -4.72
CA ILE A 113 -12.31 11.51 -6.12
C ILE A 113 -13.58 11.42 -6.98
N PRO A 114 -14.01 12.51 -7.63
CA PRO A 114 -15.11 12.45 -8.58
C PRO A 114 -14.68 11.65 -9.82
N VAL A 115 -15.63 10.96 -10.46
CA VAL A 115 -15.37 10.04 -11.58
C VAL A 115 -14.65 10.76 -12.71
N GLU A 116 -15.01 12.01 -12.96
CA GLU A 116 -14.44 12.89 -14.00
C GLU A 116 -12.95 13.23 -13.74
N LYS A 117 -12.46 12.97 -12.53
CA LYS A 117 -11.05 13.17 -12.16
C LYS A 117 -10.26 11.86 -12.14
N LEU A 118 -10.86 10.72 -12.47
CA LEU A 118 -10.13 9.47 -12.62
C LEU A 118 -9.27 9.47 -13.88
N THR A 119 -8.20 8.69 -13.86
CA THR A 119 -7.45 8.37 -15.08
C THR A 119 -8.15 7.22 -15.81
N PRO A 120 -7.94 7.04 -17.13
CA PRO A 120 -8.53 5.92 -17.87
C PRO A 120 -8.22 4.55 -17.25
N GLU A 121 -6.97 4.35 -16.79
CA GLU A 121 -6.56 3.12 -16.09
C GLU A 121 -7.36 2.90 -14.80
N LEU A 122 -7.56 3.95 -14.00
CA LEU A 122 -8.33 3.86 -12.78
C LEU A 122 -9.80 3.56 -13.07
N GLU A 123 -10.37 4.21 -14.08
CA GLU A 123 -11.75 4.01 -14.50
C GLU A 123 -12.00 2.54 -14.88
N ASP A 124 -11.13 1.96 -15.69
CA ASP A 124 -11.21 0.55 -16.08
C ASP A 124 -11.10 -0.39 -14.87
N LEU A 125 -10.17 -0.14 -13.96
CA LEU A 125 -9.95 -0.96 -12.75
C LEU A 125 -11.12 -0.91 -11.77
N ILE A 126 -11.83 0.22 -11.66
CA ILE A 126 -12.96 0.35 -10.73
C ILE A 126 -14.31 0.04 -11.40
N ARG A 127 -14.36 -0.10 -12.74
CA ARG A 127 -15.59 -0.29 -13.52
C ARG A 127 -16.43 -1.47 -13.03
N VAL A 128 -15.78 -2.57 -12.67
CA VAL A 128 -16.44 -3.76 -12.13
C VAL A 128 -17.09 -3.44 -10.78
N ALA A 129 -16.37 -2.77 -9.88
CA ALA A 129 -16.91 -2.36 -8.58
C ALA A 129 -18.07 -1.36 -8.73
N MET A 130 -18.01 -0.46 -9.73
CA MET A 130 -19.10 0.46 -10.05
C MET A 130 -20.35 -0.25 -10.61
N ARG A 131 -20.20 -1.40 -11.29
CA ARG A 131 -21.35 -2.20 -11.78
C ARG A 131 -22.09 -2.91 -10.64
N VAL A 132 -21.42 -3.24 -9.55
CA VAL A 132 -22.03 -3.85 -8.35
C VAL A 132 -22.91 -2.85 -7.58
N LEU A 133 -22.73 -1.54 -7.83
CA LEU A 133 -23.60 -0.47 -7.30
C LEU A 133 -24.88 -0.25 -8.13
N LYS A 134 -25.19 -1.10 -9.13
CA LYS A 134 -26.41 -1.00 -9.95
C LYS A 134 -27.64 -1.54 -9.24
#